data_AF-A0A419KWT6-F1
#
_entry.id   AF-A0A419KWT6-F1
#
_cell.length_a   1.000
_cell.length_b   1.000
_cell.length_c   1.000
_cell.angle_alpha   90.00
_cell.angle_beta   90.00
_cell.angle_gamma   90.00
#
_symmetry.space_group_name_H-M   'P 1'
#
loop_
_entity.id
_entity.type
_entity.pdbx_description
1 polymer ?
#
loop_
_entity_poly.entity_id
_entity_poly.type
_entity_poly.pdbx_seq_one_letter_code
_entity_poly.pdbx_strand_id
1 'polypeptide(L)'
;MGRNKRPSRKNCGQEDALKEVLSKLKRLFNEGHELEVVWIPARGNKISGQVRDGKIYIYESDPLKAEETLTHEFVDYLIAKAIHPYLSIVNNVIKFVNEQAYEEKEKIVDRLTSVILPLVKPDRKRDDHQ
;
A
#
# COMPACT_ATOMS: atom_id res chain seq x y z
N MET A 1 -10.58 -10.64 -33.26
CA MET A 1 -9.83 -9.64 -34.06
C MET A 1 -9.53 -8.43 -33.19
N GLY A 2 -8.40 -8.46 -32.46
CA GLY A 2 -7.95 -7.32 -31.65
C GLY A 2 -7.28 -6.28 -32.54
N ARG A 3 -7.86 -5.09 -32.65
CA ARG A 3 -7.22 -3.97 -33.37
C ARG A 3 -6.08 -3.46 -32.49
N ASN A 4 -4.85 -3.85 -32.82
CA ASN A 4 -3.64 -3.13 -32.41
C ASN A 4 -3.70 -1.72 -33.02
N LYS A 5 -4.25 -0.76 -32.27
CA LYS A 5 -4.12 0.66 -32.60
C LYS A 5 -2.66 1.03 -32.36
N ARG A 6 -1.90 1.21 -33.45
CA ARG A 6 -0.58 1.87 -33.39
C ARG A 6 -0.73 3.21 -32.65
N PRO A 7 0.19 3.58 -31.74
CA PRO A 7 0.11 4.86 -31.08
C PRO A 7 0.15 5.98 -32.13
N SER A 8 -0.83 6.88 -32.06
CA SER A 8 -0.94 8.05 -32.93
C SER A 8 0.29 8.94 -32.75
N ARG A 9 0.79 9.59 -33.81
CA ARG A 9 1.92 10.54 -33.75
C ARG A 9 1.74 11.66 -32.71
N LYS A 10 0.50 12.03 -32.38
CA LYS A 10 0.18 12.98 -31.29
C LYS A 10 0.53 12.45 -29.90
N ASN A 11 0.60 11.13 -29.72
CA ASN A 11 0.84 10.54 -28.42
C ASN A 11 2.31 10.63 -27.97
N CYS A 12 3.23 10.60 -28.95
CA CYS A 12 4.67 10.69 -28.72
C CYS A 12 5.08 12.02 -28.08
N GLY A 13 4.61 13.15 -28.62
CA GLY A 13 5.01 14.48 -28.16
C GLY A 13 4.57 14.82 -26.72
N GLN A 14 3.41 14.36 -26.29
CA GLN A 14 2.93 14.60 -24.93
C GLN A 14 3.66 13.73 -23.91
N GLU A 15 3.94 12.47 -24.24
CA GLU A 15 4.71 11.59 -23.37
C GLU A 15 6.14 12.13 -23.15
N ASP A 16 6.76 12.67 -24.21
CA ASP A 16 8.07 13.32 -24.12
C ASP A 16 8.02 14.60 -23.26
N ALA A 17 6.97 15.41 -23.39
CA ALA A 17 6.77 16.58 -22.54
C ALA A 17 6.66 16.21 -21.05
N LEU A 18 5.90 15.15 -20.73
CA LEU A 18 5.80 14.63 -19.36
C LEU A 18 7.13 14.10 -18.84
N LYS A 19 7.93 13.42 -19.69
CA LYS A 19 9.28 12.99 -19.32
C LYS A 19 10.20 14.16 -19.03
N GLU A 20 10.08 15.25 -19.78
CA GLU A 20 10.85 16.48 -19.53
C GLU A 20 10.44 17.14 -18.20
N VAL A 21 9.14 17.24 -17.92
CA VAL A 21 8.61 17.73 -16.64
C VAL A 21 9.13 16.87 -15.49
N LEU A 22 9.03 15.54 -15.58
CA LEU A 22 9.54 14.64 -14.56
C LEU A 22 11.06 14.82 -14.37
N SER A 23 11.82 14.98 -15.45
CA SER A 23 13.27 15.22 -15.37
C SER A 23 13.61 16.54 -14.67
N LYS A 24 12.81 17.59 -14.90
CA LYS A 24 12.94 18.88 -14.19
C LYS A 24 12.64 18.71 -12.70
N LEU A 25 11.58 17.98 -12.34
CA LEU A 25 11.22 17.68 -10.96
C LEU A 25 12.32 16.89 -10.23
N LYS A 26 12.79 15.80 -10.83
CA LYS A 26 13.91 15.01 -10.29
C LYS A 26 15.15 15.86 -10.01
N ARG A 27 15.50 16.77 -10.93
CA ARG A 27 16.64 17.68 -10.75
C ARG A 27 16.38 18.74 -9.68
N LEU A 28 15.17 19.29 -9.62
CA LEU A 28 14.80 20.33 -8.66
C LEU A 28 14.84 19.82 -7.22
N PHE A 29 14.31 18.61 -6.99
CA PHE A 29 14.25 18.00 -5.67
C PHE A 29 15.44 17.10 -5.34
N ASN A 30 16.27 16.77 -6.35
CA ASN A 30 17.37 15.80 -6.25
C ASN A 30 16.94 14.45 -5.63
N GLU A 31 15.73 14.02 -5.99
CA GLU A 31 15.04 12.84 -5.44
C GLU A 31 14.14 12.22 -6.52
N GLY A 32 13.65 10.99 -6.27
CA GLY A 32 12.72 10.30 -7.16
C GLY A 32 13.35 9.85 -8.48
N HIS A 33 14.67 9.65 -8.51
CA HIS A 33 15.41 9.21 -9.69
C HIS A 33 14.94 7.85 -10.23
N GLU A 34 14.41 7.01 -9.34
CA GLU A 34 13.76 5.72 -9.58
C GLU A 34 12.43 5.82 -10.34
N LEU A 35 11.79 6.99 -10.39
CA LEU A 35 10.46 7.14 -10.97
C LEU A 35 10.48 7.24 -12.49
N GLU A 36 9.57 6.56 -13.18
CA GLU A 36 9.30 6.75 -14.61
C GLU A 36 7.88 7.27 -14.82
N VAL A 37 7.62 8.00 -15.90
CA VAL A 37 6.25 8.45 -16.24
C VAL A 37 5.68 7.59 -17.36
N VAL A 38 4.41 7.20 -17.23
CA VAL A 38 3.67 6.45 -18.24
C VAL A 38 2.35 7.16 -18.50
N TRP A 39 2.13 7.57 -19.75
CA TRP A 39 0.91 8.28 -20.15
C TRP A 39 -0.08 7.33 -20.84
N ILE A 40 -1.24 7.12 -20.21
CA ILE A 40 -2.29 6.21 -20.68
C ILE A 40 -3.63 6.96 -20.64
N PRO A 41 -3.87 7.90 -21.58
CA PRO A 41 -5.07 8.72 -21.54
C PRO A 41 -6.33 7.85 -21.66
N ALA A 42 -7.21 7.93 -20.66
CA ALA A 42 -8.44 7.13 -20.60
C ALA A 42 -9.65 8.01 -20.28
N ARG A 43 -10.76 7.80 -20.99
CA ARG A 43 -12.00 8.53 -20.74
C ARG A 43 -12.75 7.89 -19.57
N GLY A 44 -13.08 8.69 -18.56
CA GLY A 44 -13.97 8.29 -17.47
C GLY A 44 -13.28 7.55 -16.31
N ASN A 45 -11.95 7.61 -16.21
CA ASN A 45 -11.27 7.16 -14.99
C ASN A 45 -11.67 8.05 -13.81
N LYS A 46 -11.92 7.44 -12.65
CA LYS A 46 -12.16 8.17 -11.39
C LYS A 46 -10.88 8.77 -10.79
N ILE A 47 -9.72 8.34 -11.28
CA ILE A 47 -8.40 8.77 -10.82
C ILE A 47 -7.65 9.42 -11.99
N SER A 48 -7.03 10.57 -11.72
CA SER A 48 -6.26 11.35 -12.70
C SER A 48 -4.84 10.81 -12.87
N GLY A 49 -4.25 10.31 -11.78
CA GLY A 49 -2.95 9.64 -11.76
C GLY A 49 -2.81 8.67 -10.59
N GLN A 50 -1.70 7.95 -10.57
CA GLN A 50 -1.27 7.15 -9.41
C GLN A 50 0.23 6.80 -9.53
N VAL A 51 0.90 6.64 -8.39
CA VAL A 51 2.25 6.05 -8.32
C VAL A 51 2.16 4.56 -7.97
N ARG A 52 2.78 3.71 -8.80
CA ARG A 52 2.84 2.26 -8.58
C ARG A 52 4.09 1.66 -9.21
N ASP A 53 4.79 0.81 -8.47
CA ASP A 53 5.95 0.02 -8.96
C ASP A 53 7.04 0.89 -9.62
N GLY A 54 7.36 2.03 -9.01
CA GLY A 54 8.35 2.99 -9.54
C GLY A 54 7.86 3.79 -10.76
N LYS A 55 6.56 3.75 -11.07
CA LYS A 55 5.97 4.44 -12.23
C LYS A 55 4.85 5.36 -11.81
N ILE A 56 4.86 6.57 -12.35
CA ILE A 56 3.77 7.53 -12.27
C ILE A 56 2.89 7.34 -13.51
N TYR A 57 1.70 6.80 -13.30
CA TYR A 57 0.70 6.63 -14.35
C TYR A 57 -0.17 7.87 -14.44
N ILE A 58 -0.31 8.43 -15.63
CA ILE A 58 -1.14 9.60 -15.90
C ILE A 58 -2.27 9.22 -16.85
N TYR A 59 -3.51 9.41 -16.42
CA TYR A 59 -4.71 9.04 -17.17
C TYR A 59 -5.42 10.24 -17.82
N GLU A 60 -5.00 11.46 -17.46
CA GLU A 60 -5.53 12.69 -18.02
C GLU A 60 -5.23 12.81 -19.51
N SER A 61 -6.28 13.08 -20.30
CA SER A 61 -6.15 13.27 -21.75
C SER A 61 -5.79 14.70 -22.13
N ASP A 62 -6.07 15.66 -21.25
CA ASP A 62 -5.71 17.07 -21.43
C ASP A 62 -4.24 17.28 -21.05
N PRO A 63 -3.41 17.85 -21.95
CA PRO A 63 -1.98 18.06 -21.70
C PRO A 63 -1.63 18.82 -20.43
N LEU A 64 -2.35 19.92 -20.15
CA LEU A 64 -2.05 20.77 -19.00
C LEU A 64 -2.42 20.06 -17.70
N LYS A 65 -3.58 19.40 -17.68
CA LYS A 65 -3.98 18.57 -16.53
C LYS A 65 -3.06 17.37 -16.32
N ALA A 66 -2.50 16.80 -17.38
CA ALA A 66 -1.55 15.70 -17.28
C ALA A 66 -0.24 16.14 -16.58
N GLU A 67 0.26 17.34 -16.88
CA GLU A 67 1.43 17.92 -16.21
C GLU A 67 1.15 18.28 -14.75
N GLU A 68 -0.03 18.84 -14.47
CA GLU A 68 -0.48 19.13 -13.10
C GLU A 68 -0.57 17.84 -12.27
N THR A 69 -1.19 16.81 -12.84
CA THR A 69 -1.31 15.49 -12.21
C THR A 69 0.06 14.88 -11.96
N LEU A 70 0.98 14.90 -12.95
CA LEU A 70 2.34 14.39 -12.78
C LEU A 70 3.06 15.08 -11.62
N THR A 71 2.91 16.39 -11.50
CA THR A 71 3.52 17.17 -10.43
C THR A 71 2.93 16.79 -9.07
N HIS A 72 1.61 16.65 -9.00
CA HIS A 72 0.90 16.22 -7.79
C HIS A 72 1.38 14.85 -7.30
N GLU A 73 1.37 13.85 -8.19
CA GLU A 73 1.78 12.48 -7.87
C GLU A 73 3.25 12.38 -7.47
N PHE A 74 4.13 13.17 -8.11
CA PHE A 74 5.55 13.22 -7.74
C PHE A 74 5.74 13.78 -6.31
N VAL A 75 5.05 14.88 -5.98
CA VAL A 75 5.16 15.48 -4.65
C VAL A 75 4.55 14.57 -3.58
N ASP A 76 3.39 13.96 -3.86
CA ASP A 76 2.75 13.00 -2.96
C ASP A 76 3.67 11.80 -2.69
N TYR A 77 4.35 11.29 -3.73
CA TYR A 77 5.35 10.25 -3.58
C TYR A 77 6.49 10.63 -2.62
N LEU A 78 7.05 11.83 -2.75
CA LEU A 78 8.12 12.29 -1.86
C LEU A 78 7.65 12.40 -0.41
N ILE A 79 6.45 12.92 -0.21
CA ILE A 79 5.82 13.03 1.12
C ILE A 79 5.58 11.63 1.69
N ALA A 80 4.99 10.73 0.90
CA ALA A 80 4.75 9.35 1.31
C ALA A 80 6.05 8.62 1.67
N LYS A 81 7.13 8.78 0.87
CA LYS A 81 8.46 8.23 1.15
C LYS A 81 9.01 8.71 2.50
N ALA A 82 8.77 9.96 2.88
CA ALA A 82 9.15 10.49 4.18
C ALA A 82 8.27 9.98 5.33
N ILE A 83 6.96 9.77 5.09
CA ILE A 83 6.00 9.37 6.12
C ILE A 83 5.98 7.86 6.39
N HIS A 84 6.10 7.03 5.34
CA HIS A 84 5.97 5.58 5.42
C HIS A 84 6.86 4.89 6.46
N PRO A 85 8.13 5.29 6.66
CA PRO A 85 8.96 4.70 7.71
C PRO A 85 8.35 4.81 9.11
N TYR A 86 7.72 5.95 9.44
CA TYR A 86 7.08 6.16 10.73
C TYR A 86 5.86 5.26 10.91
N LEU A 87 5.02 5.14 9.87
CA LEU A 87 3.88 4.23 9.89
C LEU A 87 4.31 2.77 10.05
N SER A 88 5.40 2.37 9.38
CA SER A 88 5.96 1.02 9.53
C SER A 88 6.42 0.75 10.96
N ILE A 89 7.08 1.71 11.61
CA ILE A 89 7.54 1.57 13.00
C ILE A 89 6.34 1.42 13.93
N VAL A 90 5.34 2.31 13.82
CA VAL A 90 4.14 2.26 14.66
C VAL A 90 3.40 0.94 14.50
N ASN A 91 3.24 0.45 13.27
CA ASN A 91 2.60 -0.83 12.99
C ASN A 91 3.37 -2.01 13.61
N ASN A 92 4.71 -1.97 13.58
CA ASN A 92 5.54 -2.99 14.21
C ASN A 92 5.41 -2.98 15.73
N VAL A 93 5.35 -1.80 16.36
CA VAL A 93 5.10 -1.67 17.81
C VAL A 93 3.73 -2.23 18.17
N ILE A 94 2.69 -1.86 17.43
CA ILE A 94 1.32 -2.40 17.64
C ILE A 94 1.33 -3.92 17.55
N LYS A 95 1.97 -4.48 16.51
CA LYS A 95 2.08 -5.93 16.32
C LYS A 95 2.76 -6.60 17.51
N PHE A 96 3.91 -6.07 17.95
CA PHE A 96 4.66 -6.60 19.08
C PHE A 96 3.84 -6.57 20.39
N VAL A 97 3.19 -5.45 20.69
CA VAL A 97 2.37 -5.31 21.90
C VAL A 97 1.19 -6.29 21.87
N ASN A 98 0.55 -6.46 20.71
CA ASN A 98 -0.55 -7.42 20.55
C ASN A 98 -0.09 -8.86 20.76
N GLU A 99 1.08 -9.23 20.24
CA GLU A 99 1.68 -10.56 20.45
C GLU A 99 1.95 -10.81 21.94
N GLN A 100 2.56 -9.86 22.64
CA GLN A 100 2.81 -9.96 24.08
C GLN A 100 1.51 -10.05 24.89
N ALA A 101 0.51 -9.23 24.58
CA ALA A 101 -0.79 -9.27 25.25
C ALA A 101 -1.51 -10.61 25.02
N TYR A 102 -1.41 -11.17 23.81
CA TYR A 102 -1.97 -12.47 23.49
C TYR A 102 -1.27 -13.59 24.26
N GLU A 103 0.06 -13.60 24.32
CA GLU A 103 0.83 -14.58 25.10
C GLU A 103 0.47 -14.56 26.58
N GLU A 104 0.38 -13.37 27.20
CA GLU A 104 -0.02 -13.26 28.61
C GLU A 104 -1.46 -13.71 28.84
N LYS A 105 -2.37 -13.38 27.91
CA LYS A 105 -3.76 -13.85 27.97
C LYS A 105 -3.82 -15.38 27.93
N GLU A 106 -3.10 -16.03 27.02
CA GLU A 106 -3.09 -17.51 26.92
C GLU A 106 -2.48 -18.14 28.18
N LYS A 107 -1.39 -17.59 28.75
CA LYS A 107 -0.84 -18.07 30.04
C LYS A 107 -1.87 -18.03 31.16
N ILE A 108 -2.68 -16.96 31.23
CA ILE A 108 -3.75 -16.83 32.22
C ILE A 108 -4.86 -17.84 31.95
N VAL A 109 -5.30 -17.97 30.69
CA VAL A 109 -6.33 -18.94 30.27
C VAL A 109 -5.90 -20.37 30.63
N ASP A 110 -4.66 -20.75 30.36
CA ASP A 110 -4.14 -22.09 30.67
C ASP A 110 -4.15 -22.36 32.18
N ARG A 111 -3.67 -21.41 32.98
CA ARG A 111 -3.68 -21.50 34.45
C ARG A 111 -5.10 -21.63 34.98
N LEU A 112 -6.02 -20.77 34.54
CA LEU A 112 -7.40 -20.81 34.98
C LEU A 112 -8.10 -22.11 34.56
N THR A 113 -7.87 -22.55 33.32
CA THR A 113 -8.41 -23.82 32.83
C THR A 113 -7.95 -25.00 33.69
N SER A 114 -6.67 -25.01 34.09
CA SER A 114 -6.13 -26.07 34.94
C SER A 114 -6.81 -26.17 36.31
N VAL A 115 -7.30 -25.04 36.84
CA VAL A 115 -8.02 -24.96 38.13
C VAL A 115 -9.51 -25.21 37.98
N ILE A 116 -10.13 -24.66 36.93
CA ILE A 116 -11.58 -24.72 36.70
C ILE A 116 -11.99 -26.10 36.19
N LEU A 117 -11.22 -26.71 35.28
CA LEU A 117 -11.61 -27.97 34.64
C LEU A 117 -11.90 -29.10 35.64
N PRO A 118 -11.10 -29.33 36.71
CA PRO A 118 -11.43 -30.30 37.74
C PRO A 118 -12.68 -29.96 38.57
N LEU A 119 -12.99 -28.68 38.77
CA LEU A 119 -14.16 -28.24 39.55
C LEU A 119 -15.47 -28.38 38.78
N VAL A 120 -15.40 -28.31 37.45
CA VAL A 120 -16.57 -28.40 36.57
C VAL A 120 -16.79 -29.83 36.07
N LYS A 121 -15.76 -30.68 36.05
CA LYS A 121 -15.93 -32.11 35.76
C LYS A 121 -16.64 -32.79 36.94
N PRO A 122 -17.82 -33.40 36.73
CA PRO A 122 -18.48 -34.15 37.79
C PRO A 122 -17.56 -35.29 38.22
N ASP A 123 -17.51 -35.52 39.54
CA ASP A 123 -16.81 -36.62 40.16
C ASP A 123 -17.32 -37.91 39.48
N ARG A 124 -16.45 -38.58 38.70
CA ARG A 124 -16.74 -39.94 38.25
C ARG A 124 -16.68 -40.79 39.51
N LYS A 125 -17.78 -40.81 40.26
CA LYS A 125 -17.96 -41.83 41.29
C LYS A 125 -17.73 -43.17 40.61
N ARG A 126 -16.89 -43.94 41.28
CA ARG A 126 -16.68 -45.38 41.14
C ARG A 126 -18.03 -46.04 40.86
N ASP A 127 -18.33 -46.21 39.59
CA ASP A 127 -19.24 -47.26 39.16
C ASP A 127 -18.37 -48.45 38.79
N ASP A 128 -18.78 -49.60 39.31
CA ASP A 128 -18.46 -50.94 38.84
C ASP A 128 -17.21 -51.61 39.44
N HIS A 129 -17.26 -52.78 40.06
CA HIS A 129 -18.33 -53.75 40.35
C HIS A 129 -17.86 -54.70 41.46
N GLN A 130 -18.85 -55.24 42.20
CA GLN A 130 -18.84 -56.47 43.05
C GLN A 130 -18.13 -56.44 44.40
#